data_AF-A0A9X9IC54-F1
#
_entry.id   AF-A0A9X9IC54-F1
#
_cell.length_a   1.000
_cell.length_b   1.000
_cell.length_c   1.000
_cell.angle_alpha   90.00
_cell.angle_beta   90.00
_cell.angle_gamma   90.00
#
_symmetry.space_group_name_H-M   'P 1'
#
loop_
_entity.id
_entity.type
_entity.pdbx_description
1 polymer ?
#
loop_
_entity_poly.entity_id
_entity_poly.type
_entity_poly.pdbx_seq_one_letter_code
_entity_poly.pdbx_strand_id
1 'polypeptide(L)'
;MTEPIRYHQRIQRATERLAQFQAREFLAQQRQAAKAKETQRREETKRRTRVADLVFLAGAESLEDAELVGALLAHVGNRSDAGIRNQASSLGALRMAITGADESPRTH
;
A
#
# COMPACT_ATOMS: atom_id res chain seq x y z
N MET A 1 -54.79 0.48 -35.09
CA MET A 1 -53.72 1.48 -34.86
C MET A 1 -53.11 1.28 -33.47
N THR A 2 -52.34 0.21 -33.25
CA THR A 2 -51.79 -0.17 -31.91
C THR A 2 -50.28 -0.39 -31.91
N GLU A 3 -49.64 -0.38 -33.08
CA GLU A 3 -48.20 -0.52 -33.25
C GLU A 3 -47.36 0.58 -32.59
N PRO A 4 -47.68 1.89 -32.68
CA PRO A 4 -46.81 2.92 -32.10
C PRO A 4 -46.69 2.80 -30.57
N ILE A 5 -47.74 2.34 -29.89
CA ILE A 5 -47.75 2.13 -28.43
C ILE A 5 -46.82 0.98 -28.04
N ARG A 6 -46.83 -0.12 -28.80
CA ARG A 6 -45.98 -1.29 -28.52
C ARG A 6 -44.49 -0.99 -28.74
N TYR A 7 -44.15 -0.19 -29.74
CA TYR A 7 -42.77 0.24 -29.97
C TYR A 7 -42.26 1.17 -28.87
N HIS A 8 -43.05 2.16 -28.46
CA HIS A 8 -42.68 3.07 -27.37
C HIS A 8 -42.47 2.32 -26.05
N GLN A 9 -43.32 1.34 -25.73
CA GLN A 9 -43.15 0.49 -24.55
C GLN A 9 -41.88 -0.37 -24.61
N ARG A 10 -41.49 -0.87 -25.79
CA ARG A 10 -40.23 -1.63 -25.95
C ARG A 10 -39.02 -0.74 -25.77
N ILE A 11 -39.06 0.50 -26.28
CA ILE A 11 -38.00 1.49 -26.12
C ILE A 11 -37.87 1.86 -24.63
N GLN A 12 -38.96 2.24 -23.96
CA GLN A 12 -38.94 2.60 -22.54
C GLN A 12 -38.37 1.48 -21.65
N ARG A 13 -38.80 0.24 -21.85
CA ARG A 13 -38.28 -0.91 -21.09
C ARG A 13 -36.80 -1.18 -21.36
N ALA A 14 -36.33 -0.95 -22.59
CA ALA A 14 -34.91 -1.09 -22.92
C ALA A 14 -34.09 0.01 -22.24
N THR A 15 -34.58 1.25 -22.22
CA THR A 15 -33.93 2.38 -21.55
C THR A 15 -33.90 2.21 -20.03
N GLU A 16 -35.00 1.77 -19.42
CA GLU A 16 -35.05 1.47 -17.98
C GLU A 16 -34.06 0.37 -17.58
N ARG A 17 -33.97 -0.70 -18.38
CA ARG A 17 -33.00 -1.76 -18.15
C ARG A 17 -31.57 -1.26 -18.28
N LEU A 18 -31.28 -0.43 -19.29
CA LEU A 18 -29.96 0.17 -19.45
C LEU A 18 -29.57 1.04 -18.25
N ALA A 19 -30.50 1.88 -17.77
CA ALA A 19 -30.28 2.71 -16.58
C ALA A 19 -30.05 1.85 -15.32
N GLN A 20 -30.79 0.75 -15.15
CA GLN A 20 -30.58 -0.20 -14.05
C GLN A 20 -29.22 -0.88 -14.12
N PHE A 21 -28.76 -1.28 -15.31
CA PHE A 21 -27.42 -1.84 -15.49
C PHE A 21 -26.33 -0.82 -15.18
N GLN A 22 -26.44 0.40 -15.70
CA GLN A 22 -25.48 1.47 -15.41
C GLN A 22 -25.41 1.81 -13.93
N ALA A 23 -26.56 1.88 -13.23
CA ALA A 23 -26.59 2.11 -11.79
C ALA A 23 -25.90 0.97 -11.01
N ARG A 24 -26.10 -0.28 -11.42
CA ARG A 24 -25.43 -1.45 -10.81
C ARG A 24 -23.93 -1.44 -11.06
N GLU A 25 -23.49 -1.12 -12.27
CA GLU A 25 -22.06 -1.01 -12.60
C GLU A 25 -21.39 0.10 -11.81
N PHE A 26 -22.02 1.28 -11.71
CA PHE A 26 -21.48 2.39 -10.93
C PHE A 26 -21.32 2.03 -9.45
N LEU A 27 -22.32 1.36 -8.85
CA LEU A 27 -22.23 0.86 -7.47
C LEU A 27 -21.16 -0.22 -7.30
N ALA A 28 -21.00 -1.11 -8.28
CA ALA A 28 -19.94 -2.12 -8.27
C ALA A 28 -18.54 -1.48 -8.33
N GLN A 29 -18.36 -0.49 -9.20
CA GLN A 29 -17.11 0.29 -9.32
C GLN A 29 -16.81 1.06 -8.02
N GLN A 30 -17.81 1.72 -7.42
CA GLN A 30 -17.62 2.39 -6.12
C GLN A 30 -17.20 1.42 -5.01
N ARG A 31 -17.83 0.25 -4.93
CA ARG A 31 -17.45 -0.78 -3.94
C ARG A 31 -16.04 -1.28 -4.16
N GLN A 32 -15.63 -1.48 -5.41
CA GLN A 32 -14.28 -1.90 -5.74
C GLN A 32 -13.25 -0.81 -5.40
N ALA A 33 -13.53 0.44 -5.72
CA ALA A 33 -12.67 1.58 -5.37
C ALA A 33 -12.55 1.77 -3.85
N ALA A 34 -13.65 1.63 -3.12
CA ALA A 34 -13.65 1.69 -1.65
C ALA A 34 -12.81 0.56 -1.04
N LYS A 35 -12.96 -0.67 -1.52
CA LYS A 35 -12.14 -1.81 -1.11
C LYS A 35 -10.66 -1.58 -1.41
N ALA A 36 -10.32 -1.11 -2.62
CA ALA A 36 -8.94 -0.82 -3.00
C ALA A 36 -8.31 0.28 -2.10
N LYS A 37 -9.08 1.31 -1.76
CA LYS A 37 -8.63 2.36 -0.84
C LYS A 37 -8.42 1.83 0.57
N GLU A 38 -9.29 0.93 1.03
CA GLU A 38 -9.16 0.29 2.34
C GLU A 38 -7.94 -0.64 2.39
N THR A 39 -7.70 -1.45 1.36
CA THR A 39 -6.52 -2.32 1.29
C THR A 39 -5.23 -1.52 1.25
N GLN A 40 -5.18 -0.43 0.46
CA GLN A 40 -4.03 0.49 0.44
C GLN A 40 -3.76 1.10 1.81
N ARG A 41 -4.81 1.53 2.53
CA ARG A 41 -4.66 2.06 3.90
C ARG A 41 -4.08 1.01 4.85
N ARG A 42 -4.58 -0.23 4.80
CA ARG A 42 -4.07 -1.32 5.64
C ARG A 42 -2.61 -1.64 5.33
N GLU A 43 -2.24 -1.67 4.06
CA GLU A 43 -0.85 -1.90 3.63
C GLU A 43 0.08 -0.77 4.07
N GLU A 44 -0.37 0.48 3.97
CA GLU A 44 0.38 1.65 4.44
C GLU A 44 0.58 1.61 5.96
N THR A 45 -0.45 1.29 6.74
CA THR A 45 -0.30 1.10 8.19
C THR A 45 0.71 0.00 8.51
N LYS A 46 0.60 -1.17 7.85
CA LYS A 46 1.58 -2.26 8.01
C LYS A 46 2.99 -1.82 7.65
N ARG A 47 3.13 -1.00 6.60
CA ARG A 47 4.43 -0.47 6.17
C ARG A 47 5.00 0.48 7.21
N ARG A 48 4.18 1.36 7.79
CA ARG A 48 4.61 2.28 8.86
C ARG A 48 5.10 1.52 10.09
N THR A 49 4.37 0.50 10.53
CA THR A 49 4.81 -0.38 11.63
C THR A 49 6.14 -1.04 11.31
N ARG A 50 6.29 -1.65 10.12
CA ARG A 50 7.57 -2.25 9.71
C ARG A 50 8.72 -1.24 9.69
N VAL A 51 8.48 0.00 9.26
CA VAL A 51 9.51 1.04 9.28
C VAL A 51 9.93 1.38 10.71
N ALA A 52 8.98 1.48 11.65
CA ALA A 52 9.30 1.66 13.06
C ALA A 52 10.13 0.49 13.60
N ASP A 53 9.73 -0.75 13.32
CA ASP A 53 10.47 -1.95 13.74
C ASP A 53 11.92 -1.96 13.21
N LEU A 54 12.14 -1.46 11.99
CA LEU A 54 13.48 -1.32 11.41
C LEU A 54 14.33 -0.27 12.13
N VAL A 55 13.72 0.80 12.67
CA VAL A 55 14.43 1.80 13.48
C VAL A 55 14.93 1.16 14.78
N PHE A 56 14.10 0.36 15.44
CA PHE A 56 14.50 -0.42 16.63
C PHE A 56 15.58 -1.46 16.29
N LEU A 57 15.46 -2.16 15.16
CA LEU A 57 16.48 -3.12 14.70
C LEU A 57 17.84 -2.45 14.48
N ALA A 58 17.83 -1.22 13.98
CA ALA A 58 19.03 -0.41 13.78
C ALA A 58 19.64 0.14 15.09
N GLY A 59 18.96 0.00 16.24
CA GLY A 59 19.39 0.62 17.50
C GLY A 59 19.25 2.14 17.49
N ALA A 60 18.37 2.66 16.62
CA ALA A 60 18.19 4.09 16.38
C ALA A 60 17.02 4.67 17.18
N GLU A 61 16.38 3.90 18.06
CA GLU A 61 15.24 4.30 18.88
C GLU A 61 15.58 5.36 19.94
N SER A 62 16.86 5.49 20.30
CA SER A 62 17.34 6.49 21.25
C SER A 62 17.75 7.81 20.59
N LEU A 63 17.78 7.86 19.26
CA LEU A 63 18.11 9.10 18.53
C LEU A 63 16.97 10.10 18.67
N GLU A 64 17.32 11.38 18.72
CA GLU A 64 16.30 12.45 18.69
C GLU A 64 15.58 12.43 17.33
N ASP A 65 14.28 12.74 17.32
CA ASP A 65 13.45 12.76 16.10
C ASP A 65 14.09 13.56 14.96
N ALA A 66 14.68 14.73 15.27
CA ALA A 66 15.35 15.58 14.30
C ALA A 66 16.64 14.93 13.74
N GLU A 67 17.39 14.25 14.60
CA GLU A 67 18.62 13.54 14.23
C GLU A 67 18.30 12.33 13.33
N LEU A 68 17.28 11.54 13.71
CA LEU A 68 16.83 10.39 12.92
C LEU A 68 16.36 10.81 11.52
N VAL A 69 15.51 11.84 11.45
CA VAL A 69 15.03 12.38 10.17
C VAL A 69 16.19 12.96 9.36
N GLY A 70 17.10 13.68 9.99
CA GLY A 70 18.30 14.24 9.34
C GLY A 70 19.19 13.16 8.73
N ALA A 71 19.47 12.08 9.47
CA ALA A 71 20.27 10.95 9.00
C ALA A 71 19.63 10.25 7.78
N LEU A 72 18.31 10.04 7.82
CA LEU A 72 17.58 9.45 6.70
C LEU A 72 17.60 10.37 5.47
N LEU A 73 17.40 11.68 5.65
CA LEU A 73 17.46 12.65 4.55
C LEU A 73 18.85 12.72 3.92
N ALA A 74 19.90 12.68 4.73
CA ALA A 74 21.28 12.64 4.25
C ALA A 74 21.53 11.40 3.37
N HIS A 75 21.06 10.23 3.79
CA HIS A 75 21.16 9.01 2.98
C HIS A 75 20.36 9.10 1.68
N VAL A 76 19.11 9.59 1.75
CA VAL A 76 18.23 9.76 0.59
C VAL A 76 18.85 10.73 -0.43
N GLY A 77 19.42 11.85 0.03
CA GLY A 77 20.09 12.83 -0.84
C GLY A 77 21.33 12.28 -1.53
N ASN A 78 22.07 11.39 -0.87
CA ASN A 78 23.29 10.78 -1.40
C ASN A 78 23.04 9.44 -2.12
N ARG A 79 21.77 9.01 -2.26
CA ARG A 79 21.38 7.71 -2.85
C ARG A 79 21.77 7.55 -4.33
N SER A 80 22.11 8.63 -5.03
CA SER A 80 22.62 8.57 -6.40
C SER A 80 24.01 7.91 -6.48
N ASP A 81 24.78 7.95 -5.39
CA ASP A 81 26.06 7.26 -5.27
C ASP A 81 25.83 5.76 -5.03
N ALA A 82 26.29 4.94 -5.97
CA ALA A 82 26.19 3.49 -5.88
C ALA A 82 27.00 2.91 -4.70
N GLY A 83 28.13 3.52 -4.34
CA GLY A 83 28.95 3.11 -3.20
C GLY A 83 28.20 3.28 -1.89
N ILE A 84 27.60 4.46 -1.68
CA ILE A 84 26.82 4.77 -0.47
C ILE A 84 25.60 3.84 -0.36
N ARG A 85 24.90 3.58 -1.46
CA ARG A 85 23.78 2.62 -1.49
C ARG A 85 24.21 1.20 -1.15
N ASN A 86 25.27 0.72 -1.78
CA ASN A 86 25.74 -0.66 -1.60
C ASN A 86 26.24 -0.86 -0.16
N GLN A 87 26.95 0.13 0.39
CA GLN A 87 27.40 0.11 1.77
C GLN A 87 26.23 0.11 2.76
N ALA A 88 25.23 0.98 2.59
CA ALA A 88 24.05 0.98 3.46
C ALA A 88 23.27 -0.34 3.37
N SER A 89 23.18 -0.92 2.16
CA SER A 89 22.48 -2.19 1.94
C SER A 89 23.23 -3.37 2.58
N SER A 90 24.57 -3.40 2.48
CA SER A 90 25.38 -4.46 3.09
C SER A 90 25.38 -4.39 4.62
N LEU A 91 25.45 -3.18 5.19
CA LEU A 91 25.33 -2.97 6.65
C LEU A 91 23.96 -3.42 7.17
N GLY A 92 22.88 -3.03 6.47
CA GLY A 92 21.53 -3.47 6.82
C GLY A 92 21.39 -5.00 6.77
N ALA A 93 21.87 -5.63 5.69
CA ALA A 93 21.85 -7.08 5.56
C ALA A 93 22.63 -7.80 6.67
N LEU A 94 23.81 -7.28 7.03
CA LEU A 94 24.61 -7.81 8.12
C LEU A 94 23.87 -7.72 9.46
N ARG A 95 23.28 -6.55 9.78
CA ARG A 95 22.53 -6.36 11.02
C ARG A 95 21.34 -7.31 11.11
N MET A 96 20.57 -7.45 10.03
CA MET A 96 19.44 -8.38 9.98
C MET A 96 19.87 -9.84 10.13
N ALA A 97 21.02 -10.21 9.55
CA ALA A 97 21.57 -11.57 9.69
C ALA A 97 22.00 -11.86 11.14
N ILE A 98 22.60 -10.89 11.83
CA ILE A 98 23.00 -11.03 13.24
C ILE A 98 21.77 -11.21 14.13
N THR A 99 20.75 -10.34 13.99
CA THR A 99 19.53 -10.43 14.82
C THR A 99 18.73 -11.71 14.52
N GLY A 100 18.67 -12.14 13.26
CA GLY A 100 18.00 -13.41 12.89
C GLY A 100 18.74 -14.67 13.37
N ALA A 101 20.06 -14.60 13.57
CA ALA A 101 20.82 -15.70 14.16
C ALA A 101 20.56 -15.84 15.67
N ASP A 102 20.32 -14.72 16.37
CA ASP A 102 20.02 -14.70 17.81
C ASP A 102 18.59 -15.19 18.13
N GLU A 103 17.65 -15.06 17.18
CA GLU A 103 16.27 -15.58 17.30
C GLU A 103 16.13 -17.07 16.95
N SER A 104 17.21 -17.77 16.56
CA SER A 104 17.14 -19.20 16.32
C SER A 104 16.75 -19.93 17.61
N PRO A 105 15.65 -20.72 17.61
CA PRO A 105 15.16 -21.33 18.83
C PRO A 105 16.21 -22.33 19.31
N ARG A 106 16.75 -22.10 20.51
CA ARG A 106 17.44 -23.14 21.27
C ARG A 106 16.40 -24.23 21.53
N THR A 107 16.33 -25.20 20.62
CA THR A 107 15.63 -26.47 20.84
C THR A 107 16.30 -27.13 22.04
N HIS A 108 15.63 -27.07 23.18
CA HIS A 108 15.87 -27.91 24.35
C HIS A 108 14.90 -29.08 24.33
#